data_AF-A0A967HF87-F1
#
_entry.id   AF-A0A967HF87-F1
#
_cell.length_a   1.000
_cell.length_b   1.000
_cell.length_c   1.000
_cell.angle_alpha   90.00
_cell.angle_beta   90.00
_cell.angle_gamma   90.00
#
_symmetry.space_group_name_H-M   'P 1'
#
loop_
_entity.id
_entity.type
_entity.pdbx_description
1 polymer ?
#
loop_
_entity_poly.entity_id
_entity_poly.type
_entity_poly.pdbx_seq_one_letter_code
_entity_poly.pdbx_strand_id
1 'polypeptide(L)' 'MHAPLTALLLLDAAVQHGAEPHEYVYRATAPLFGGEPISLTGRDEDGVLRLEARNADGVLSMKGAVT' A
#
# COMPACT_ATOMS: atom_id res chain seq x y z
N MET A 1 5.16 11.73 8.40
CA MET A 1 4.53 11.58 7.07
C MET A 1 3.04 11.28 7.26
N HIS A 2 2.17 11.67 6.33
CA HIS A 2 0.72 11.50 6.48
C HIS A 2 0.28 10.11 6.02
N ALA A 3 -0.15 9.25 6.95
CA ALA A 3 -0.64 7.91 6.64
C ALA A 3 -1.72 7.86 5.53
N PRO A 4 -2.67 8.82 5.43
CA PRO A 4 -3.63 8.83 4.34
C PRO A 4 -3.01 8.95 2.95
N LEU A 5 -1.88 9.67 2.81
CA LEU A 5 -1.21 9.80 1.51
C LEU A 5 -0.62 8.46 1.06
N THR A 6 0.10 7.76 1.95
CA THR A 6 0.63 6.42 1.65
C THR A 6 -0.48 5.44 1.29
N ALA A 7 -1.63 5.52 1.97
CA ALA A 7 -2.78 4.69 1.65
C ALA A 7 -3.31 4.96 0.23
N LEU A 8 -3.39 6.23 -0.19
CA LEU A 8 -3.79 6.60 -1.54
C LEU A 8 -2.76 6.18 -2.58
N LEU A 9 -1.46 6.26 -2.29
CA LEU A 9 -0.40 5.78 -3.20
C LEU A 9 -0.47 4.26 -3.43
N LEU A 10 -0.83 3.47 -2.40
CA LEU A 10 -1.06 2.04 -2.55
C LEU A 10 -2.26 1.76 -3.46
N LEU A 11 -3.38 2.48 -3.25
CA LEU A 11 -4.57 2.33 -4.09
C LEU A 11 -4.29 2.75 -5.54
N ASP A 12 -3.60 3.87 -5.74
CA ASP A 12 -3.22 4.37 -7.06
C ASP A 12 -2.33 3.36 -7.79
N ALA A 13 -1.32 2.78 -7.10
CA ALA A 13 -0.51 1.72 -7.67
C ALA A 13 -1.37 0.50 -8.08
N ALA A 14 -2.33 0.09 -7.26
CA ALA A 14 -3.24 -1.00 -7.60
C ALA A 14 -4.05 -0.69 -8.88
N VAL A 15 -4.61 0.51 -8.98
CA VAL A 15 -5.38 0.94 -10.16
C VAL A 15 -4.50 1.02 -11.41
N GLN A 16 -3.28 1.55 -11.30
CA GLN A 16 -2.31 1.57 -12.40
C GLN A 16 -1.95 0.16 -12.90
N HIS A 17 -2.07 -0.85 -12.03
CA HIS A 17 -1.86 -2.26 -12.35
C HIS A 17 -3.15 -3.03 -12.69
N GLY A 18 -4.26 -2.33 -12.92
CA GLY A 18 -5.50 -2.90 -13.45
C GLY A 18 -6.51 -3.35 -12.41
N ALA A 19 -6.33 -2.98 -11.13
CA ALA A 19 -7.38 -3.18 -10.14
C ALA A 19 -8.57 -2.25 -10.40
N GLU A 20 -9.78 -2.75 -10.21
CA GLU A 20 -11.04 -1.99 -10.22
C GLU A 20 -11.65 -2.06 -8.81
N PRO A 21 -11.27 -1.17 -7.88
CA PRO A 21 -11.58 -1.32 -6.46
C PRO A 21 -13.08 -1.12 -6.18
N HIS A 22 -13.74 -2.12 -5.62
CA HIS A 22 -15.05 -1.98 -5.00
C HIS A 22 -14.93 -1.57 -3.53
N GLU A 23 -13.95 -2.14 -2.83
CA GLU A 23 -13.60 -1.80 -1.45
C GLU A 23 -12.08 -1.71 -1.29
N TYR A 24 -11.63 -0.75 -0.48
CA TYR A 24 -10.23 -0.61 -0.10
C TYR A 24 -10.10 -0.39 1.40
N VAL A 25 -9.42 -1.32 2.07
CA VAL A 25 -9.09 -1.23 3.50
C VAL A 25 -7.59 -1.15 3.69
N TYR A 26 -7.14 -0.35 4.66
CA TYR A 26 -5.72 -0.19 4.95
C TYR A 26 -5.44 -0.06 6.45
N ARG A 27 -4.20 -0.35 6.83
CA ARG A 27 -3.70 -0.21 8.20
C ARG A 27 -2.23 0.21 8.18
N ALA A 28 -1.94 1.35 8.81
CA ALA A 28 -0.57 1.73 9.16
C ALA A 28 -0.05 0.83 10.30
N THR A 29 1.20 0.42 10.19
CA THR A 29 1.86 -0.51 11.15
C THR A 29 3.17 0.05 11.69
N ALA A 30 3.86 0.89 10.91
CA ALA A 30 5.05 1.63 11.34
C ALA A 30 5.09 3.02 10.68
N PRO A 31 5.74 4.01 11.28
CA PRO A 31 5.90 5.32 10.68
C PRO A 31 6.76 5.26 9.41
N LEU A 32 6.47 6.17 8.49
CA LEU A 32 7.35 6.51 7.37
C LEU A 32 7.92 7.91 7.61
N PHE A 33 9.22 8.09 7.39
CA PHE A 33 9.89 9.37 7.52
C PHE A 33 10.02 10.05 6.15
N GLY A 34 9.83 11.37 6.14
CA GLY A 34 9.85 12.14 4.88
C GLY A 34 11.26 12.16 4.28
N GLY A 35 11.34 12.04 2.96
CA GLY A 35 12.61 12.08 2.22
C GLY A 35 13.26 10.71 1.98
N GLU A 36 12.70 9.65 2.55
CA GLU A 36 13.16 8.27 2.31
C GLU A 36 12.34 7.61 1.18
N PRO A 37 12.99 6.79 0.33
CA PRO A 37 12.26 6.00 -0.64
C PRO A 37 11.36 4.97 0.07
N ILE A 38 10.23 4.69 -0.55
CA ILE A 38 9.33 3.61 -0.13
C ILE A 38 9.13 2.65 -1.30
N SER A 39 8.94 1.37 -0.98
CA SER A 39 8.57 0.35 -1.96
C SER A 39 7.10 0.00 -1.79
N LEU A 40 6.36 -0.01 -2.89
CA LEU A 40 4.98 -0.47 -2.94
C LEU A 40 4.95 -1.82 -3.65
N THR A 41 4.32 -2.82 -3.04
CA THR A 41 4.20 -4.16 -3.62
C THR A 41 2.76 -4.64 -3.55
N GLY A 42 2.31 -5.30 -4.61
CA GLY A 42 0.99 -5.93 -4.68
C GLY A 42 1.12 -7.41 -4.99
N ARG A 43 0.21 -8.22 -4.43
CA ARG A 43 0.04 -9.63 -4.78
C ARG A 43 -1.45 -9.97 -4.78
N ASP A 44 -1.91 -10.58 -5.86
CA ASP A 44 -3.23 -11.20 -5.89
C ASP A 44 -3.22 -12.50 -5.06
N GLU A 45 -4.16 -12.59 -4.12
CA GLU A 45 -4.39 -13.80 -3.32
C GLU A 45 -5.88 -14.12 -3.35
N ASP A 46 -6.25 -15.07 -4.22
CA ASP A 46 -7.62 -15.57 -4.40
C ASP A 46 -8.64 -14.46 -4.73
N GLY A 47 -8.26 -13.53 -5.61
CA GLY A 47 -9.10 -12.41 -6.05
C GLY A 47 -9.15 -11.23 -5.05
N VAL A 48 -8.33 -11.27 -4.01
CA VAL A 48 -8.08 -10.12 -3.14
C VAL A 48 -6.67 -9.61 -3.40
N LEU A 49 -6.55 -8.38 -3.88
CA LEU A 49 -5.27 -7.76 -4.12
C LEU A 49 -4.70 -7.22 -2.79
N ARG A 50 -3.70 -7.91 -2.24
CA ARG A 50 -2.98 -7.47 -1.05
C ARG A 50 -1.86 -6.51 -1.41
N LEU A 51 -1.81 -5.39 -0.69
CA LEU A 51 -0.91 -4.28 -0.93
C LEU A 51 -0.04 -4.04 0.29
N GLU A 52 1.24 -3.75 0.09
CA GLU A 52 2.19 -3.41 1.15
C GLU A 52 3.01 -2.19 0.77
N ALA A 53 3.25 -1.31 1.74
CA ALA A 53 4.27 -0.27 1.67
C ALA A 53 5.38 -0.58 2.67
N ARG A 54 6.62 -0.55 2.20
CA ARG A 54 7.83 -0.77 3.00
C ARG A 54 8.72 0.47 2.97
N ASN A 55 9.36 0.79 4.09
CA ASN A 55 10.36 1.86 4.16
C ASN A 55 11.67 1.46 3.44
N ALA A 56 12.66 2.34 3.47
CA ALA A 56 13.97 2.10 2.86
C ALA A 56 14.71 0.87 3.43
N ASP A 57 14.44 0.52 4.69
CA ASP A 57 15.00 -0.68 5.36
C ASP A 57 14.20 -1.96 5.08
N GLY A 58 13.14 -1.89 4.26
CA GLY A 58 12.26 -3.01 3.95
C GLY A 58 11.24 -3.35 5.05
N VAL A 59 11.15 -2.54 6.11
CA VAL A 59 10.17 -2.70 7.19
C VAL A 59 8.78 -2.41 6.67
N LEU A 60 7.83 -3.30 6.96
CA LEU A 60 6.42 -3.09 6.65
C LEU A 60 5.89 -1.89 7.43
N SER A 61 5.47 -0.87 6.70
CA SER A 61 4.95 0.37 7.28
C SER A 61 3.44 0.50 7.06
N MET A 62 2.90 -0.06 5.98
CA MET A 62 1.47 -0.10 5.73
C MET A 62 1.10 -1.38 4.98
N LYS A 63 -0.10 -1.89 5.27
CA LYS A 63 -0.74 -2.93 4.49
C LYS A 63 -2.15 -2.50 4.07
N GLY A 64 -2.60 -2.99 2.93
CA GLY A 64 -3.94 -2.79 2.41
C GLY A 64 -4.47 -4.02 1.69
N ALA A 65 -5.77 -4.04 1.47
CA ALA A 65 -6.45 -5.03 0.65
C ALA A 65 -7.50 -4.33 -0.22
N VAL A 66 -7.51 -4.69 -1.49
CA VAL A 66 -8.50 -4.27 -2.49
C VAL A 66 -9.29 -5.50 -2.93
N THR A 67 -10.61 -5.35 -2.98
CA THR A 67 -11.55 -6.32 -3.54
C THR A 67 -12.33 -5.70 -4.69
#